data_AF-A0A1F8Q4F0-F1
#
_entry.id   AF-A0A1F8Q4F0-F1
#
_cell.length_a   1.000
_cell.length_b   1.000
_cell.length_c   1.000
_cell.angle_alpha   90.00
_cell.angle_beta   90.00
_cell.angle_gamma   90.00
#
_symmetry.space_group_name_H-M   'P 1'
#
loop_
_entity.id
_entity.type
_entity.pdbx_description
1 polymer ?
#
loop_
_entity_poly.entity_id
_entity_poly.type
_entity_poly.pdbx_seq_one_letter_code
_entity_poly.pdbx_strand_id
1 'polypeptide(L)'
;MTDNRNFDWLAVIIYPLAVVLMEAFWVYPWLAWVGSWPVFEEPRPALSLVSVIIVLAVSLLSTRLIIRRPWPLRLTQAVIIGGGLVAILVTLRLEYAAGYTVFDGGWFTYVGQVLESTFTSPGTLVLALPALLYLWWRGIRLGQTTSYFRDIYRSFLLGLVALIVLIIFWQISSSSESIEPPGADIGWNVVGFFFFGLLAIAICHLYLMRSSMPREDAALTSVRRWLPVMLGVIGGMVVVVFGLGSIFSEEFFTSVGHGAGAVFSALGKVFNFVLIPLNYLFEGIFWLFRWLINLLQAGRSFEPGTTDNMTLPDTPEVTLRALPPEVTMIIKWVVIAVLVAVVVFLLARAISRARDRRHREDIDEVHESLWSWQGLGDDLRLLLGMMKQKFRRKPAPAAVKIPLGDDVSKRLDVREIYRHLQSEAARSGMPRHGYETAREYTLRLRLGLTDSDEHLREITELYGDVRYGEIIAPENRVDDANVVWRTLRGMFRRLRGE
;
A
#
# COMPACT_ATOMS: atom_id res chain seq x y z
N MET A 1 37.46 24.96 15.64
CA MET A 1 36.16 24.63 16.23
C MET A 1 35.50 23.57 15.36
N THR A 2 35.73 22.31 15.71
CA THR A 2 35.13 21.14 15.05
C THR A 2 33.69 21.01 15.54
N ASP A 3 32.75 21.33 14.66
CA ASP A 3 31.33 21.09 14.84
C ASP A 3 31.10 19.59 15.04
N ASN A 4 31.00 19.19 16.31
CA ASN A 4 30.78 17.81 16.71
C ASN A 4 29.31 17.50 16.38
N ARG A 5 29.05 17.16 15.10
CA ARG A 5 27.76 16.65 14.65
C ARG A 5 27.41 15.45 15.52
N ASN A 6 26.61 15.69 16.55
CA ASN A 6 26.07 14.66 17.42
C ASN A 6 25.34 13.66 16.52
N PHE A 7 25.97 12.51 16.31
CA PHE A 7 25.43 11.42 15.51
C PHE A 7 24.06 11.06 16.08
N ASP A 8 22.99 11.34 15.32
CA ASP A 8 21.61 11.07 15.73
C ASP A 8 21.33 9.56 15.61
N TRP A 9 21.90 8.80 16.54
CA TRP A 9 21.80 7.34 16.62
C TRP A 9 20.34 6.87 16.70
N LEU A 10 19.42 7.70 17.20
CA LEU A 10 18.01 7.36 17.27
C LEU A 10 17.38 7.32 15.88
N ALA A 11 17.60 8.35 15.06
CA ALA A 11 17.12 8.38 13.67
C ALA A 11 17.87 7.38 12.76
N VAL A 12 19.14 7.13 13.05
CA VAL A 12 20.00 6.28 12.22
C VAL A 12 19.85 4.79 12.54
N ILE A 13 19.68 4.42 13.82
CA ILE A 13 19.73 3.01 14.27
C ILE A 13 18.40 2.57 14.88
N ILE A 14 17.88 3.25 15.92
CA ILE A 14 16.69 2.76 16.63
C ILE A 14 15.46 2.78 15.73
N TYR A 15 15.22 3.91 15.06
CA TYR A 15 14.04 4.08 14.24
C TYR A 15 13.96 3.01 13.13
N PRO A 16 15.00 2.78 12.32
CA PRO A 16 14.98 1.72 11.31
C PRO A 16 14.83 0.34 11.92
N LEU A 17 15.48 0.09 13.06
CA LEU A 17 15.38 -1.19 13.75
C LEU A 17 13.94 -1.46 14.21
N ALA A 18 13.27 -0.47 14.81
CA ALA A 18 11.87 -0.59 15.22
C ALA A 18 10.95 -0.88 14.03
N VAL A 19 11.16 -0.21 12.89
CA VAL A 19 10.39 -0.46 11.66
C VAL A 19 10.67 -1.86 11.10
N VAL A 20 11.93 -2.30 11.05
CA VAL A 20 12.31 -3.65 10.60
C VAL A 20 11.68 -4.73 11.48
N LEU A 21 11.75 -4.55 12.80
CA LEU A 21 11.17 -5.51 13.74
C LEU A 21 9.65 -5.53 13.62
N MET A 22 8.98 -4.37 13.56
CA MET A 22 7.54 -4.28 13.30
C MET A 22 7.18 -5.06 12.03
N GLU A 23 7.90 -4.86 10.93
CA GLU A 23 7.65 -5.55 9.66
C GLU A 23 7.87 -7.06 9.75
N ALA A 24 8.96 -7.48 10.40
CA ALA A 24 9.25 -8.90 10.61
C ALA A 24 8.16 -9.60 11.42
N PHE A 25 7.64 -8.94 12.46
CA PHE A 25 6.66 -9.53 13.38
C PHE A 25 5.27 -9.74 12.78
N TRP A 26 4.88 -9.00 11.72
CA TRP A 26 3.64 -9.32 11.01
C TRP A 26 3.85 -10.24 9.81
N VAL A 27 5.02 -10.22 9.15
CA VAL A 27 5.30 -11.10 7.99
C VAL A 27 5.63 -12.53 8.44
N TYR A 28 6.42 -12.71 9.49
CA TYR A 28 6.85 -14.03 9.95
C TYR A 28 5.68 -14.98 10.29
N PRO A 29 4.63 -14.55 11.01
CA PRO A 29 3.47 -15.41 11.28
C PRO A 29 2.81 -15.98 10.02
N TRP A 30 2.77 -15.22 8.92
CA TRP A 30 2.27 -15.72 7.63
C TRP A 30 3.18 -16.81 7.06
N LEU A 31 4.50 -16.64 7.13
CA LEU A 31 5.45 -17.63 6.65
C LEU A 31 5.45 -18.91 7.51
N ALA A 32 5.26 -18.75 8.81
CA ALA A 32 5.10 -19.87 9.73
C ALA A 32 3.81 -20.65 9.46
N TRP A 33 2.68 -19.94 9.33
CA TRP A 33 1.37 -20.56 9.09
C TRP A 33 1.26 -21.23 7.72
N VAL A 34 1.72 -20.58 6.64
CA VAL A 34 1.68 -21.24 5.32
C VAL A 34 2.69 -22.39 5.30
N GLY A 35 3.89 -22.22 5.88
CA GLY A 35 4.90 -23.28 5.92
C GLY A 35 4.50 -24.53 6.71
N SER A 36 3.54 -24.42 7.64
CA SER A 36 2.99 -25.56 8.38
C SER A 36 1.85 -26.28 7.66
N TRP A 37 1.51 -25.91 6.42
CA TRP A 37 0.46 -26.60 5.68
C TRP A 37 0.87 -28.03 5.30
N PRO A 38 -0.06 -29.01 5.33
CA PRO A 38 0.23 -30.41 5.04
C PRO A 38 0.55 -30.68 3.55
N VAL A 39 0.48 -29.65 2.70
CA VAL A 39 0.91 -29.74 1.30
C VAL A 39 2.43 -29.91 1.19
N PHE A 40 3.19 -29.47 2.18
CA PHE A 40 4.65 -29.55 2.17
C PHE A 40 5.14 -30.88 2.77
N GLU A 41 6.15 -31.50 2.15
CA GLU A 41 6.73 -32.77 2.64
C GLU A 41 7.31 -32.64 4.06
N GLU A 42 7.90 -31.49 4.36
CA GLU A 42 8.44 -31.15 5.67
C GLU A 42 7.77 -29.86 6.17
N PRO A 43 6.66 -29.97 6.92
CA PRO A 43 5.97 -28.81 7.47
C PRO A 43 6.89 -28.04 8.42
N ARG A 44 7.31 -26.85 8.03
CA ARG A 44 8.13 -25.94 8.83
C ARG A 44 7.99 -24.50 8.36
N PRO A 45 8.27 -23.50 9.21
CA PRO A 45 8.32 -22.11 8.77
C PRO A 45 9.27 -21.97 7.58
N ALA A 46 8.81 -21.33 6.49
CA ALA A 46 9.62 -21.21 5.28
C ALA A 46 10.91 -20.40 5.48
N LEU A 47 10.91 -19.47 6.44
CA LEU A 47 12.07 -18.71 6.89
C LEU A 47 11.96 -18.55 8.40
N SER A 48 13.07 -18.62 9.13
CA SER A 48 13.09 -18.25 10.54
C SER A 48 12.89 -16.74 10.73
N LEU A 49 12.38 -16.34 11.89
CA LEU A 49 12.22 -14.93 12.25
C LEU A 49 13.54 -14.16 12.14
N VAL A 50 14.66 -14.79 12.52
CA VAL A 50 16.00 -14.19 12.45
C VAL A 50 16.36 -13.86 11.01
N SER A 51 16.14 -14.78 10.08
CA SER A 51 16.37 -14.54 8.65
C SER A 51 15.50 -13.44 8.09
N VAL A 52 14.22 -13.37 8.49
CA VAL A 52 13.32 -12.27 8.10
C VAL A 52 13.88 -10.92 8.54
N ILE A 53 14.31 -10.82 9.81
CA ILE A 53 14.90 -9.59 10.38
C ILE A 53 16.19 -9.22 9.66
N ILE A 54 17.10 -10.18 9.44
CA ILE A 54 18.39 -9.93 8.79
C ILE A 54 18.20 -9.45 7.36
N VAL A 55 17.35 -10.12 6.57
CA VAL A 55 17.10 -9.74 5.17
C VAL A 55 16.50 -8.34 5.07
N LEU A 56 15.53 -8.01 5.92
CA LEU A 56 14.94 -6.66 5.99
C LEU A 56 15.97 -5.61 6.43
N ALA A 57 16.77 -5.90 7.45
CA ALA A 57 17.80 -4.99 7.94
C ALA A 57 18.89 -4.73 6.89
N VAL A 58 19.41 -5.79 6.25
CA VAL A 58 20.46 -5.70 5.23
C VAL A 58 19.96 -4.97 3.99
N SER A 59 18.75 -5.28 3.50
CA SER A 59 18.16 -4.58 2.36
C SER A 59 17.89 -3.09 2.66
N LEU A 60 17.43 -2.75 3.86
CA LEU A 60 17.23 -1.37 4.29
C LEU A 60 18.57 -0.62 4.39
N LEU A 61 19.56 -1.20 5.08
CA LEU A 61 20.87 -0.57 5.31
C LEU A 61 21.63 -0.40 4.00
N SER A 62 21.70 -1.44 3.16
CA SER A 62 22.34 -1.36 1.84
C SER A 62 21.70 -0.27 1.00
N THR A 63 20.37 -0.21 0.95
CA THR A 63 19.65 0.84 0.21
C THR A 63 19.99 2.23 0.73
N ARG A 64 19.97 2.44 2.06
CA ARG A 64 20.32 3.74 2.66
C ARG A 64 21.78 4.16 2.41
N LEU A 65 22.72 3.22 2.49
CA LEU A 65 24.14 3.48 2.27
C LEU A 65 24.43 3.81 0.81
N ILE A 66 23.84 3.04 -0.12
CA ILE A 66 24.07 3.21 -1.56
C ILE A 66 23.40 4.48 -2.07
N ILE A 67 22.18 4.79 -1.63
CA ILE A 67 21.45 5.99 -2.07
C ILE A 67 22.15 7.29 -1.62
N ARG A 68 22.93 7.27 -0.54
CA ARG A 68 23.72 8.43 -0.11
C ARG A 68 24.95 8.70 -0.99
N ARG A 69 25.33 7.76 -1.85
CA ARG A 69 26.48 7.92 -2.76
C ARG A 69 26.04 8.56 -4.09
N PRO A 70 26.84 9.48 -4.67
CA PRO A 70 26.54 10.12 -5.95
C PRO A 70 26.80 9.18 -7.15
N TRP A 71 26.28 7.95 -7.10
CA TRP A 71 26.50 6.95 -8.13
C TRP A 71 25.48 7.05 -9.28
N PRO A 72 25.88 6.67 -10.51
CA PRO A 72 24.94 6.57 -11.62
C PRO A 72 23.89 5.50 -11.33
N LEU A 73 22.65 5.72 -11.83
CA LEU A 73 21.49 4.86 -11.52
C LEU A 73 21.74 3.38 -11.83
N ARG A 74 22.43 3.08 -12.93
CA ARG A 74 22.75 1.70 -13.34
C ARG A 74 23.65 0.99 -12.33
N LEU A 75 24.64 1.69 -11.77
CA LEU A 75 25.54 1.12 -10.77
C LEU A 75 24.81 0.89 -9.45
N THR A 76 23.99 1.85 -9.01
CA THR A 76 23.12 1.69 -7.83
C THR A 76 22.19 0.48 -7.98
N GLN A 77 21.55 0.32 -9.14
CA GLN A 77 20.68 -0.83 -9.43
C GLN A 77 21.49 -2.14 -9.43
N ALA A 78 22.64 -2.19 -10.10
CA ALA A 78 23.48 -3.38 -10.14
C ALA A 78 23.95 -3.80 -8.75
N VAL A 79 24.34 -2.86 -7.89
CA VAL A 79 24.79 -3.15 -6.52
C VAL A 79 23.63 -3.59 -5.63
N ILE A 80 22.46 -2.95 -5.72
CA ILE A 80 21.28 -3.37 -4.94
C ILE A 80 20.77 -4.75 -5.39
N ILE A 81 20.71 -5.00 -6.70
CA ILE A 81 20.26 -6.29 -7.24
C ILE A 81 21.29 -7.39 -6.91
N GLY A 82 22.58 -7.14 -7.15
CA GLY A 82 23.66 -8.06 -6.82
C GLY A 82 23.75 -8.35 -5.33
N GLY A 83 23.66 -7.32 -4.49
CA GLY A 83 23.61 -7.48 -3.03
C GLY A 83 22.39 -8.27 -2.57
N GLY A 84 21.24 -8.08 -3.23
CA GLY A 84 20.04 -8.85 -2.96
C GLY A 84 20.17 -10.32 -3.31
N LEU A 85 20.71 -10.63 -4.50
CA LEU A 85 20.99 -12.00 -4.91
C LEU A 85 21.94 -12.70 -3.92
N VAL A 86 23.00 -12.01 -3.47
CA VAL A 86 23.91 -12.55 -2.46
C VAL A 86 23.21 -12.77 -1.13
N ALA A 87 22.41 -11.82 -0.65
CA ALA A 87 21.67 -11.95 0.61
C ALA A 87 20.66 -13.11 0.56
N ILE A 88 19.96 -13.28 -0.57
CA ILE A 88 19.02 -14.39 -0.78
C ILE A 88 19.77 -15.73 -0.77
N LEU A 89 20.87 -15.85 -1.51
CA LEU A 89 21.67 -17.07 -1.55
C LEU A 89 22.23 -17.44 -0.17
N VAL A 90 22.75 -16.45 0.57
CA VAL A 90 23.25 -16.66 1.93
C VAL A 90 22.12 -17.09 2.86
N THR A 91 20.94 -16.48 2.77
CA THR A 91 19.81 -16.82 3.63
C THR A 91 19.26 -18.22 3.33
N LEU A 92 19.10 -18.56 2.05
CA LEU A 92 18.74 -19.93 1.64
C LEU A 92 19.77 -20.94 2.12
N ARG A 93 21.06 -20.59 2.04
CA ARG A 93 22.13 -21.47 2.51
C ARG A 93 22.04 -21.74 4.00
N LEU A 94 21.73 -20.72 4.81
CA LEU A 94 21.59 -20.86 6.27
C LEU A 94 20.34 -21.66 6.68
N GLU A 95 19.22 -21.45 5.99
CA GLU A 95 17.93 -22.07 6.32
C GLU A 95 17.76 -23.50 5.73
N TYR A 96 18.43 -23.78 4.62
CA TYR A 96 18.34 -25.04 3.87
C TYR A 96 19.73 -25.66 3.71
N ALA A 97 20.53 -25.62 4.79
CA ALA A 97 21.91 -26.03 4.73
C ALA A 97 22.09 -27.54 4.48
N ALA A 98 21.09 -28.36 4.85
CA ALA A 98 21.03 -29.82 4.70
C ALA A 98 22.32 -30.57 5.08
N GLY A 99 23.08 -30.04 6.06
CA GLY A 99 24.33 -30.64 6.55
C GLY A 99 25.58 -30.34 5.71
N TYR A 100 25.47 -29.65 4.58
CA TYR A 100 26.64 -29.26 3.78
C TYR A 100 27.50 -28.19 4.49
N THR A 101 28.82 -28.18 4.29
CA THR A 101 29.72 -27.15 4.83
C THR A 101 29.66 -25.83 4.03
N VAL A 102 30.01 -24.69 4.65
CA VAL A 102 29.77 -23.33 4.08
C VAL A 102 30.29 -23.14 2.65
N PHE A 103 31.35 -23.85 2.25
CA PHE A 103 31.98 -23.73 0.93
C PHE A 103 31.79 -24.95 0.02
N ASP A 104 30.91 -25.88 0.38
CA ASP A 104 30.67 -27.07 -0.44
C ASP A 104 29.80 -26.73 -1.67
N GLY A 105 30.36 -26.95 -2.86
CA GLY A 105 29.66 -26.78 -4.14
C GLY A 105 28.48 -27.73 -4.29
N GLY A 106 28.46 -28.85 -3.55
CA GLY A 106 27.35 -29.82 -3.54
C GLY A 106 26.02 -29.25 -3.06
N TRP A 107 26.04 -28.13 -2.34
CA TRP A 107 24.80 -27.45 -1.96
C TRP A 107 24.04 -26.89 -3.18
N PHE A 108 24.73 -26.40 -4.21
CA PHE A 108 24.06 -25.89 -5.41
C PHE A 108 23.34 -27.01 -6.17
N THR A 109 23.94 -28.20 -6.22
CA THR A 109 23.28 -29.38 -6.81
C THR A 109 22.08 -29.82 -5.98
N TYR A 110 22.18 -29.80 -4.64
CA TYR A 110 21.06 -30.11 -3.75
C TYR A 110 19.89 -29.13 -3.94
N VAL A 111 20.16 -27.81 -3.91
CA VAL A 111 19.10 -26.81 -4.15
C VAL A 111 18.50 -26.97 -5.54
N GLY A 112 19.32 -27.23 -6.56
CA GLY A 112 18.83 -27.53 -7.91
C GLY A 112 17.88 -28.73 -7.94
N GLN A 113 18.23 -29.81 -7.25
CA GLN A 113 17.38 -31.00 -7.12
C GLN A 113 16.09 -30.73 -6.36
N VAL A 114 16.13 -29.97 -5.26
CA VAL A 114 14.93 -29.57 -4.50
C VAL A 114 14.02 -28.66 -5.32
N LEU A 115 14.60 -27.76 -6.12
CA LEU A 115 13.85 -26.91 -7.04
C LEU A 115 13.23 -27.71 -8.19
N GLU A 116 13.89 -28.77 -8.62
CA GLU A 116 13.38 -29.69 -9.63
C GLU A 116 12.25 -30.56 -9.08
N SER A 117 12.41 -31.10 -7.87
CA SER A 117 11.44 -31.95 -7.20
C SER A 117 10.21 -31.20 -6.70
N THR A 118 10.31 -29.88 -6.51
CA THR A 118 9.21 -28.96 -6.14
C THR A 118 7.89 -29.20 -6.88
N PHE A 119 7.94 -29.57 -8.17
CA PHE A 119 6.74 -29.78 -8.99
C PHE A 119 6.03 -31.10 -8.70
N THR A 120 6.73 -32.05 -8.10
CA THR A 120 6.22 -33.37 -7.70
C THR A 120 5.93 -33.39 -6.20
N SER A 121 6.78 -32.71 -5.45
CA SER A 121 6.89 -32.71 -4.00
C SER A 121 7.21 -31.28 -3.55
N PRO A 122 6.21 -30.42 -3.31
CA PRO A 122 6.47 -29.03 -2.98
C PRO A 122 7.17 -28.94 -1.62
N GLY A 123 8.41 -28.45 -1.62
CA GLY A 123 9.12 -28.09 -0.40
C GLY A 123 8.81 -26.66 0.06
N THR A 124 9.11 -26.34 1.31
CA THR A 124 8.94 -24.98 1.86
C THR A 124 9.86 -23.94 1.19
N LEU A 125 10.90 -24.41 0.49
CA LEU A 125 11.81 -23.58 -0.32
C LEU A 125 11.06 -22.76 -1.40
N VAL A 126 9.97 -23.32 -1.94
CA VAL A 126 9.11 -22.67 -2.94
C VAL A 126 8.45 -21.43 -2.38
N LEU A 127 8.13 -21.42 -1.09
CA LEU A 127 7.60 -20.27 -0.38
C LEU A 127 8.73 -19.33 0.07
N ALA A 128 9.88 -19.88 0.47
CA ALA A 128 11.03 -19.10 0.93
C ALA A 128 11.57 -18.15 -0.14
N LEU A 129 11.69 -18.60 -1.40
CA LEU A 129 12.17 -17.79 -2.51
C LEU A 129 11.36 -16.49 -2.75
N PRO A 130 10.04 -16.55 -3.02
CA PRO A 130 9.22 -15.35 -3.19
C PRO A 130 9.14 -14.53 -1.90
N ALA A 131 9.18 -15.16 -0.72
CA ALA A 131 9.24 -14.45 0.55
C ALA A 131 10.53 -13.61 0.67
N LEU A 132 11.71 -14.18 0.39
CA LEU A 132 12.98 -13.46 0.42
C LEU A 132 13.02 -12.30 -0.58
N LEU A 133 12.47 -12.51 -1.77
CA LEU A 133 12.33 -11.47 -2.80
C LEU A 133 11.41 -10.34 -2.34
N TYR A 134 10.26 -10.70 -1.76
CA TYR A 134 9.34 -9.74 -1.17
C TYR A 134 10.00 -8.94 -0.05
N LEU A 135 10.70 -9.61 0.88
CA LEU A 135 11.41 -8.99 2.00
C LEU A 135 12.52 -8.04 1.50
N TRP A 136 13.29 -8.45 0.49
CA TRP A 136 14.31 -7.61 -0.11
C TRP A 136 13.70 -6.35 -0.76
N TRP A 137 12.66 -6.52 -1.57
CA TRP A 137 11.92 -5.39 -2.16
C TRP A 137 11.31 -4.48 -1.10
N ARG A 138 10.76 -5.06 -0.03
CA ARG A 138 10.16 -4.33 1.09
C ARG A 138 11.20 -3.51 1.83
N GLY A 139 12.36 -4.09 2.16
CA GLY A 139 13.42 -3.32 2.81
C GLY A 139 14.05 -2.26 1.92
N ILE A 140 14.10 -2.46 0.59
CA ILE A 140 14.43 -1.37 -0.36
C ILE A 140 13.41 -0.24 -0.26
N ARG A 141 12.10 -0.54 -0.27
CA ARG A 141 11.03 0.46 -0.13
C ARG A 141 11.18 1.26 1.18
N LEU A 142 11.46 0.58 2.29
CA LEU A 142 11.69 1.19 3.60
C LEU A 142 12.99 2.01 3.67
N GLY A 143 14.03 1.59 2.94
CA GLY A 143 15.29 2.32 2.85
C GLY A 143 15.21 3.59 1.98
N GLN A 144 14.26 3.63 1.04
CA GLN A 144 14.05 4.76 0.13
C GLN A 144 13.21 5.89 0.74
N THR A 145 12.22 5.58 1.57
CA THR A 145 11.33 6.57 2.17
C THR A 145 12.04 7.33 3.28
N THR A 146 12.09 8.66 3.15
CA THR A 146 12.55 9.56 4.21
C THR A 146 11.46 9.67 5.28
N SER A 147 11.34 8.65 6.14
CA SER A 147 10.62 8.67 7.43
C SER A 147 9.31 9.47 7.52
N TYR A 148 8.48 9.47 6.46
CA TYR A 148 7.19 10.14 6.51
C TYR A 148 6.24 9.32 7.39
N PHE A 149 5.66 9.99 8.40
CA PHE A 149 4.68 9.41 9.34
C PHE A 149 3.59 8.60 8.63
N ARG A 150 3.09 9.14 7.51
CA ARG A 150 2.05 8.50 6.70
C ARG A 150 2.44 7.11 6.21
N ASP A 151 3.71 6.89 5.84
CA ASP A 151 4.16 5.61 5.31
C ASP A 151 4.29 4.57 6.42
N ILE A 152 4.80 4.96 7.59
CA ILE A 152 4.88 4.09 8.78
C ILE A 152 3.48 3.71 9.24
N TYR A 153 2.58 4.70 9.36
CA TYR A 153 1.20 4.47 9.79
C TYR A 153 0.46 3.54 8.82
N ARG A 154 0.64 3.72 7.51
CA ARG A 154 0.10 2.80 6.50
C ARG A 154 0.68 1.40 6.62
N SER A 155 1.97 1.28 6.89
CA SER A 155 2.62 -0.01 7.11
C SER A 155 2.09 -0.71 8.36
N PHE A 156 1.93 0.04 9.46
CA PHE A 156 1.33 -0.45 10.69
C PHE A 156 -0.12 -0.90 10.45
N LEU A 157 -0.93 -0.10 9.76
CA LEU A 157 -2.31 -0.49 9.43
C LEU A 157 -2.36 -1.74 8.55
N LEU A 158 -1.46 -1.85 7.56
CA LEU A 158 -1.36 -3.04 6.70
C LEU A 158 -0.98 -4.27 7.52
N GLY A 159 0.04 -4.17 8.38
CA GLY A 159 0.45 -5.27 9.26
C GLY A 159 -0.66 -5.68 10.23
N LEU A 160 -1.41 -4.71 10.78
CA LEU A 160 -2.56 -4.96 11.63
C LEU A 160 -3.66 -5.72 10.89
N VAL A 161 -4.05 -5.24 9.70
CA VAL A 161 -5.07 -5.90 8.87
C VAL A 161 -4.59 -7.30 8.47
N ALA A 162 -3.32 -7.46 8.10
CA ALA A 162 -2.75 -8.76 7.76
C ALA A 162 -2.76 -9.72 8.95
N LEU A 163 -2.44 -9.27 10.17
CA LEU A 163 -2.54 -10.11 11.37
C LEU A 163 -3.98 -10.48 11.71
N ILE A 164 -4.92 -9.55 11.60
CA ILE A 164 -6.36 -9.83 11.81
C ILE A 164 -6.83 -10.89 10.81
N VAL A 165 -6.51 -10.70 9.53
CA VAL A 165 -6.86 -11.62 8.45
C VAL A 165 -6.22 -13.00 8.71
N LEU A 166 -4.95 -13.05 9.13
CA LEU A 166 -4.28 -14.30 9.51
C LEU A 166 -5.02 -15.02 10.63
N ILE A 167 -5.39 -14.30 11.71
CA ILE A 167 -6.14 -14.88 12.84
C ILE A 167 -7.50 -15.43 12.38
N ILE A 168 -8.19 -14.74 11.47
CA ILE A 168 -9.47 -15.20 10.90
C ILE A 168 -9.27 -16.48 10.08
N PHE A 169 -8.30 -16.48 9.15
CA PHE A 169 -7.99 -17.66 8.35
C PHE A 169 -7.60 -18.83 9.22
N TRP A 170 -6.80 -18.56 10.25
CA TRP A 170 -6.38 -19.54 11.21
C TRP A 170 -7.58 -20.18 11.92
N GLN A 171 -8.50 -19.37 12.48
CA GLN A 171 -9.71 -19.85 13.15
C GLN A 171 -10.62 -20.69 12.24
N ILE A 172 -10.65 -20.38 10.94
CA ILE A 172 -11.40 -21.18 9.96
C ILE A 172 -10.66 -22.51 9.72
N SER A 173 -9.33 -22.48 9.57
CA SER A 173 -8.51 -23.66 9.29
C SER A 173 -8.38 -24.62 10.48
N SER A 174 -8.43 -24.13 11.72
CA SER A 174 -8.36 -24.97 12.93
C SER A 174 -9.59 -25.86 13.13
N SER A 175 -10.65 -25.65 12.35
CA SER A 175 -11.82 -26.54 12.34
C SER A 175 -11.58 -27.85 11.57
N SER A 176 -10.54 -27.92 10.73
CA SER A 176 -10.11 -29.17 10.10
C SER A 176 -9.05 -29.85 10.95
N GLU A 177 -9.27 -31.12 11.33
CA GLU A 177 -8.40 -31.92 12.20
C GLU A 177 -6.94 -32.09 11.69
N SER A 178 -6.65 -31.66 10.45
CA SER A 178 -5.38 -31.88 9.77
C SER A 178 -4.32 -30.79 9.97
N ILE A 179 -4.66 -29.67 10.64
CA ILE A 179 -3.73 -28.54 10.82
C ILE A 179 -3.48 -28.36 12.32
N GLU A 180 -2.24 -28.58 12.75
CA GLU A 180 -1.86 -28.39 14.15
C GLU A 180 -2.16 -26.95 14.60
N PRO A 181 -2.74 -26.78 15.80
CA PRO A 181 -2.93 -25.45 16.36
C PRO A 181 -1.56 -24.81 16.58
N PRO A 182 -1.38 -23.53 16.23
CA PRO A 182 -0.15 -22.81 16.39
C PRO A 182 0.24 -22.80 17.85
N GLY A 183 1.54 -22.98 18.08
CA GLY A 183 2.14 -22.77 19.38
C GLY A 183 1.95 -21.33 19.87
N ALA A 184 2.28 -21.10 21.14
CA ALA A 184 2.25 -19.79 21.82
C ALA A 184 3.05 -18.68 21.09
N ASP A 185 3.80 -19.01 20.03
CA ASP A 185 4.65 -18.13 19.25
C ASP A 185 3.90 -17.04 18.48
N ILE A 186 2.64 -17.27 18.04
CA ILE A 186 1.86 -16.21 17.37
C ILE A 186 1.58 -15.05 18.34
N GLY A 187 1.27 -15.35 19.60
CA GLY A 187 1.01 -14.33 20.62
C GLY A 187 2.21 -13.40 20.80
N TRP A 188 3.43 -13.97 20.86
CA TRP A 188 4.66 -13.19 20.93
C TRP A 188 4.90 -12.32 19.71
N ASN A 189 4.55 -12.81 18.51
CA ASN A 189 4.66 -12.01 17.30
C ASN A 189 3.70 -10.82 17.27
N VAL A 190 2.45 -11.01 17.71
CA VAL A 190 1.47 -9.91 17.83
C VAL A 190 1.94 -8.87 18.83
N VAL A 191 2.44 -9.31 20.00
CA VAL A 191 3.00 -8.42 21.03
C VAL A 191 4.19 -7.64 20.48
N GLY A 192 5.14 -8.32 19.82
CA GLY A 192 6.28 -7.69 19.16
C GLY A 192 5.86 -6.66 18.13
N PHE A 193 4.90 -7.00 17.26
CA PHE A 193 4.35 -6.11 16.24
C PHE A 193 3.81 -4.81 16.85
N PHE A 194 2.95 -4.89 17.87
CA PHE A 194 2.39 -3.69 18.52
C PHE A 194 3.46 -2.88 19.24
N PHE A 195 4.36 -3.53 19.98
CA PHE A 195 5.44 -2.86 20.69
C PHE A 195 6.33 -2.06 19.74
N PHE A 196 6.88 -2.71 18.71
CA PHE A 196 7.78 -2.07 17.76
C PHE A 196 7.06 -1.10 16.83
N GLY A 197 5.79 -1.36 16.48
CA GLY A 197 4.97 -0.46 15.68
C GLY A 197 4.64 0.85 16.39
N LEU A 198 4.21 0.78 17.66
CA LEU A 198 3.97 1.96 18.48
C LEU A 198 5.27 2.72 18.75
N LEU A 199 6.38 2.00 18.99
CA LEU A 199 7.69 2.62 19.16
C LEU A 199 8.13 3.38 17.89
N ALA A 200 7.96 2.79 16.71
CA ALA A 200 8.27 3.43 15.44
C ALA A 200 7.42 4.68 15.19
N ILE A 201 6.12 4.63 15.49
CA ILE A 201 5.20 5.77 15.39
C ILE A 201 5.58 6.86 16.39
N ALA A 202 5.83 6.51 17.66
CA ALA A 202 6.22 7.46 18.70
C ALA A 202 7.52 8.19 18.38
N ILE A 203 8.54 7.45 17.91
CA ILE A 203 9.81 8.04 17.45
C ILE A 203 9.59 8.97 16.25
N CYS A 204 8.73 8.58 15.30
CA CYS A 204 8.41 9.43 14.16
C CYS A 204 7.72 10.73 14.60
N HIS A 205 6.77 10.66 15.53
CA HIS A 205 6.10 11.83 16.07
C HIS A 205 7.06 12.76 16.83
N LEU A 206 7.98 12.19 17.61
CA LEU A 206 9.05 12.95 18.26
C LEU A 206 9.93 13.67 17.24
N TYR A 207 10.29 13.00 16.15
CA TYR A 207 11.11 13.58 15.09
C TYR A 207 10.38 14.72 14.38
N LEU A 208 9.09 14.53 14.06
CA LEU A 208 8.25 15.56 13.46
C LEU A 208 8.13 16.79 14.38
N MET A 209 7.80 16.57 15.65
CA MET A 209 7.69 17.64 16.65
C MET A 209 8.99 18.42 16.80
N ARG A 210 10.14 17.73 16.79
CA ARG A 210 11.46 18.36 16.86
C ARG A 210 11.79 19.15 15.60
N SER A 211 11.37 18.67 14.43
CA SER A 211 11.61 19.36 13.16
C SER A 211 10.82 20.67 13.02
N SER A 212 9.69 20.80 13.72
CA SER A 212 8.89 22.02 13.77
C SER A 212 9.30 23.02 14.86
N MET A 213 10.20 22.64 15.76
CA MET A 213 10.65 23.51 16.87
C MET A 213 11.86 24.36 16.46
N PRO A 214 12.01 25.59 17.01
CA PRO A 214 13.24 26.37 16.91
C PRO A 214 14.45 25.54 17.37
N ARG A 215 15.63 25.73 16.74
CA ARG A 215 16.83 24.91 17.01
C ARG A 215 17.26 24.90 18.48
N GLU A 216 17.01 26.00 19.19
CA GLU A 216 17.31 26.17 20.61
C GLU A 216 16.41 25.28 21.48
N ASP A 217 15.11 25.26 21.23
CA ASP A 217 14.13 24.40 21.93
C ASP A 217 14.26 22.91 21.56
N ALA A 218 14.61 22.64 20.30
CA ALA A 218 14.89 21.31 19.79
C ALA A 218 16.15 20.67 20.42
N ALA A 219 17.07 21.47 20.94
CA ALA A 219 18.24 21.01 21.67
C ALA A 219 17.92 20.68 23.14
N LEU A 220 16.99 21.42 23.75
CA LEU A 220 16.51 21.17 25.12
C LEU A 220 15.68 19.88 25.21
N THR A 221 14.97 19.53 24.14
CA THR A 221 14.18 18.29 24.03
C THR A 221 15.10 17.09 23.78
N SER A 222 15.76 16.61 24.85
CA SER A 222 16.74 15.52 24.76
C SER A 222 16.05 14.18 24.48
N VAL A 223 16.29 13.66 23.28
CA VAL A 223 15.83 12.33 22.82
C VAL A 223 16.21 11.21 23.80
N ARG A 224 17.39 11.31 24.43
CA ARG A 224 17.86 10.35 25.44
C ARG A 224 16.97 10.30 26.69
N ARG A 225 16.33 11.41 27.07
CA ARG A 225 15.41 11.47 28.22
C ARG A 225 14.02 10.95 27.86
N TRP A 226 13.57 11.20 26.63
CA TRP A 226 12.25 10.78 26.17
C TRP A 226 12.16 9.30 25.80
N LEU A 227 13.24 8.69 25.31
CA LEU A 227 13.22 7.28 24.91
C LEU A 227 12.85 6.32 26.05
N PRO A 228 13.43 6.43 27.27
CA PRO A 228 12.99 5.62 28.42
C PRO A 228 11.52 5.83 28.78
N VAL A 229 11.01 7.06 28.69
CA VAL A 229 9.60 7.36 28.95
C VAL A 229 8.71 6.68 27.92
N MET A 230 9.05 6.75 26.63
CA MET A 230 8.30 6.05 25.57
C MET A 230 8.35 4.54 25.75
N LEU A 231 9.53 3.98 25.99
CA LEU A 231 9.69 2.54 26.26
C LEU A 231 8.90 2.11 27.50
N GLY A 232 8.91 2.90 28.57
CA GLY A 232 8.16 2.64 29.79
C GLY A 232 6.64 2.68 29.57
N VAL A 233 6.15 3.69 28.86
CA VAL A 233 4.71 3.83 28.55
C VAL A 233 4.24 2.73 27.60
N ILE A 234 4.95 2.49 26.49
CA ILE A 234 4.59 1.47 25.51
C ILE A 234 4.72 0.07 26.13
N GLY A 235 5.83 -0.20 26.83
CA GLY A 235 6.05 -1.46 27.53
C GLY A 235 5.00 -1.70 28.62
N GLY A 236 4.70 -0.68 29.43
CA GLY A 236 3.64 -0.74 30.44
C GLY A 236 2.27 -1.01 29.83
N MET A 237 1.93 -0.34 28.72
CA MET A 237 0.67 -0.58 28.02
C MET A 237 0.57 -2.01 27.48
N VAL A 238 1.66 -2.53 26.90
CA VAL A 238 1.72 -3.93 26.42
C VAL A 238 1.57 -4.93 27.56
N VAL A 239 2.27 -4.71 28.68
CA VAL A 239 2.16 -5.56 29.88
C VAL A 239 0.75 -5.52 30.45
N VAL A 240 0.10 -4.35 30.50
CA VAL A 240 -1.29 -4.22 30.97
C VAL A 240 -2.24 -4.94 30.03
N VAL A 241 -2.13 -4.76 28.71
CA VAL A 241 -2.98 -5.45 27.73
C VAL A 241 -2.79 -6.96 27.81
N PHE A 242 -1.55 -7.44 27.92
CA PHE A 242 -1.25 -8.86 28.05
C PHE A 242 -1.71 -9.44 29.39
N GLY A 243 -1.47 -8.71 30.49
CA GLY A 243 -1.92 -9.09 31.83
C GLY A 243 -3.44 -9.16 31.91
N LEU A 244 -4.15 -8.18 31.35
CA LEU A 244 -5.60 -8.22 31.19
C LEU A 244 -6.02 -9.43 30.36
N GLY A 245 -5.38 -9.66 29.21
CA GLY A 245 -5.65 -10.83 28.36
C GLY A 245 -5.44 -12.17 29.07
N SER A 246 -4.50 -12.26 30.00
CA SER A 246 -4.27 -13.45 30.83
C SER A 246 -5.29 -13.60 31.97
N ILE A 247 -5.86 -12.50 32.47
CA ILE A 247 -6.85 -12.50 33.56
C ILE A 247 -8.26 -12.79 33.01
N PHE A 248 -8.55 -12.36 31.78
CA PHE A 248 -9.77 -12.77 31.09
C PHE A 248 -9.69 -14.26 30.78
N SER A 249 -10.43 -15.08 31.54
CA SER A 249 -10.43 -16.54 31.45
C SER A 249 -10.80 -17.05 30.05
N GLU A 250 -10.48 -18.32 29.75
CA GLU A 250 -10.99 -19.03 28.56
C GLU A 250 -12.52 -18.88 28.42
N GLU A 251 -13.26 -18.70 29.52
CA GLU A 251 -14.70 -18.45 29.51
C GLU A 251 -15.09 -17.09 28.91
N PHE A 252 -14.30 -16.03 29.14
CA PHE A 252 -14.54 -14.74 28.49
C PHE A 252 -14.27 -14.83 26.98
N PHE A 253 -13.17 -15.49 26.60
CA PHE A 253 -12.84 -15.70 25.20
C PHE A 253 -13.82 -16.64 24.50
N THR A 254 -14.39 -17.63 25.18
CA THR A 254 -15.47 -18.45 24.62
C THR A 254 -16.79 -17.65 24.54
N SER A 255 -17.14 -16.85 25.55
CA SER A 255 -18.36 -16.03 25.51
C SER A 255 -18.32 -14.95 24.41
N VAL A 256 -17.21 -14.20 24.33
CA VAL A 256 -16.94 -13.27 23.21
C VAL A 256 -16.77 -14.04 21.91
N GLY A 257 -16.12 -15.20 21.94
CA GLY A 257 -15.92 -16.09 20.80
C GLY A 257 -17.22 -16.66 20.23
N HIS A 258 -18.28 -16.82 21.02
CA HIS A 258 -19.59 -17.25 20.53
C HIS A 258 -20.28 -16.11 19.77
N GLY A 259 -20.27 -14.88 20.31
CA GLY A 259 -20.80 -13.71 19.62
C GLY A 259 -20.00 -13.31 18.39
N ALA A 260 -18.67 -13.28 18.52
CA ALA A 260 -17.74 -13.05 17.43
C ALA A 260 -17.78 -14.20 16.42
N GLY A 261 -17.99 -15.44 16.86
CA GLY A 261 -18.12 -16.63 16.01
C GLY A 261 -19.32 -16.55 15.06
N ALA A 262 -20.43 -15.95 15.47
CA ALA A 262 -21.53 -15.63 14.56
C ALA A 262 -21.09 -14.64 13.46
N VAL A 263 -20.34 -13.60 13.83
CA VAL A 263 -19.80 -12.62 12.86
C VAL A 263 -18.74 -13.26 11.95
N PHE A 264 -17.79 -14.00 12.51
CA PHE A 264 -16.72 -14.68 11.79
C PHE A 264 -17.22 -15.82 10.92
N SER A 265 -18.28 -16.52 11.32
CA SER A 265 -18.92 -17.54 10.47
C SER A 265 -19.68 -16.88 9.31
N ALA A 266 -20.33 -15.74 9.53
CA ALA A 266 -20.92 -14.95 8.46
C ALA A 266 -19.84 -14.42 7.51
N LEU A 267 -18.75 -13.86 8.05
CA LEU A 267 -17.59 -13.41 7.28
C LEU A 267 -16.96 -14.57 6.51
N GLY A 268 -16.81 -15.72 7.15
CA GLY A 268 -16.27 -16.95 6.57
C GLY A 268 -17.14 -17.48 5.44
N LYS A 269 -18.48 -17.41 5.56
CA LYS A 269 -19.41 -17.74 4.45
C LYS A 269 -19.25 -16.77 3.28
N VAL A 270 -19.16 -15.47 3.54
CA VAL A 270 -18.89 -14.47 2.49
C VAL A 270 -17.53 -14.72 1.85
N PHE A 271 -16.52 -15.03 2.65
CA PHE A 271 -15.17 -15.30 2.18
C PHE A 271 -15.12 -16.59 1.35
N ASN A 272 -15.77 -17.65 1.79
CA ASN A 272 -15.91 -18.90 1.03
C ASN A 272 -16.64 -18.64 -0.30
N PHE A 273 -17.70 -17.84 -0.29
CA PHE A 273 -18.39 -17.43 -1.52
C PHE A 273 -17.48 -16.65 -2.50
N VAL A 274 -16.54 -15.85 -1.99
CA VAL A 274 -15.51 -15.16 -2.80
C VAL A 274 -14.39 -16.11 -3.24
N LEU A 275 -14.01 -17.07 -2.40
CA LEU A 275 -12.97 -18.05 -2.72
C LEU A 275 -13.42 -19.08 -3.75
N ILE A 276 -14.70 -19.45 -3.81
CA ILE A 276 -15.23 -20.39 -4.82
C ILE A 276 -14.91 -19.95 -6.27
N PRO A 277 -15.27 -18.73 -6.73
CA PRO A 277 -14.92 -18.29 -8.08
C PRO A 277 -13.41 -18.11 -8.26
N LEU A 278 -12.68 -17.78 -7.19
CA LEU A 278 -11.22 -17.70 -7.24
C LEU A 278 -10.59 -19.10 -7.42
N ASN A 279 -11.16 -20.13 -6.78
CA ASN A 279 -10.75 -21.51 -6.94
C ASN A 279 -11.01 -21.99 -8.37
N TYR A 280 -12.19 -21.72 -8.92
CA TYR A 280 -12.48 -21.99 -10.35
C TYR A 280 -11.55 -21.22 -11.29
N LEU A 281 -11.15 -20.00 -10.94
CA LEU A 281 -10.16 -19.24 -11.70
C LEU A 281 -8.79 -19.93 -11.66
N PHE A 282 -8.33 -20.36 -10.48
CA PHE A 282 -7.07 -21.11 -10.34
C PHE A 282 -7.12 -22.45 -11.07
N GLU A 283 -8.24 -23.17 -10.99
CA GLU A 283 -8.46 -24.41 -11.72
C GLU A 283 -8.47 -24.15 -13.24
N GLY A 284 -9.12 -23.07 -13.70
CA GLY A 284 -9.09 -22.64 -15.10
C GLY A 284 -7.68 -22.26 -15.57
N ILE A 285 -6.89 -21.57 -14.74
CA ILE A 285 -5.48 -21.28 -15.01
C ILE A 285 -4.67 -22.58 -15.08
N PHE A 286 -4.90 -23.52 -14.16
CA PHE A 286 -4.26 -24.83 -14.17
C PHE A 286 -4.59 -25.61 -15.44
N TRP A 287 -5.86 -25.63 -15.86
CA TRP A 287 -6.30 -26.23 -17.14
C TRP A 287 -5.71 -25.50 -18.35
N LEU A 288 -5.58 -24.18 -18.32
CA LEU A 288 -4.95 -23.39 -19.37
C LEU A 288 -3.45 -23.73 -19.49
N PHE A 289 -2.74 -23.82 -18.36
CA PHE A 289 -1.35 -24.28 -18.35
C PHE A 289 -1.24 -25.70 -18.89
N ARG A 290 -2.13 -26.60 -18.47
CA ARG A 290 -2.20 -27.99 -18.98
C ARG A 290 -2.44 -28.01 -20.49
N TRP A 291 -3.37 -27.21 -20.99
CA TRP A 291 -3.65 -27.09 -22.42
C TRP A 291 -2.45 -26.54 -23.19
N LEU A 292 -1.78 -25.52 -22.67
CA LEU A 292 -0.58 -24.93 -23.27
C LEU A 292 0.56 -25.97 -23.35
N ILE A 293 0.73 -26.77 -22.30
CA ILE A 293 1.67 -27.89 -22.24
C ILE A 293 1.30 -28.97 -23.28
N ASN A 294 0.01 -29.25 -23.49
CA ASN A 294 -0.45 -30.19 -24.51
C ASN A 294 -0.25 -29.67 -25.94
N LEU A 295 -0.41 -28.36 -26.15
CA LEU A 295 -0.19 -27.73 -27.46
C LEU A 295 1.28 -27.85 -27.90
N LEU A 296 2.21 -27.74 -26.94
CA LEU A 296 3.65 -27.94 -27.14
C LEU A 296 4.02 -29.41 -27.43
N GLN A 297 3.12 -30.36 -27.19
CA GLN A 297 3.31 -31.80 -27.42
C GLN A 297 2.69 -32.33 -28.72
N ALA A 298 1.95 -31.51 -29.47
CA ALA A 298 1.15 -31.94 -30.64
C ALA A 298 1.97 -32.36 -31.89
N GLY A 299 3.23 -32.77 -31.72
CA GLY A 299 4.15 -33.17 -32.79
C GLY A 299 4.60 -34.64 -32.78
N ARG A 300 4.03 -35.53 -31.95
CA ARG A 300 4.34 -36.97 -32.00
C ARG A 300 3.08 -37.80 -32.24
N SER A 301 3.08 -38.48 -33.38
CA SER A 301 2.01 -39.30 -33.93
C SER A 301 1.61 -40.44 -33.00
N PHE A 302 0.31 -40.65 -32.86
CA PHE A 302 -0.30 -41.84 -32.30
C PHE A 302 -0.07 -43.04 -33.25
N GLU A 303 0.48 -44.15 -32.74
CA GLU A 303 0.21 -45.46 -33.33
C GLU A 303 -1.11 -45.99 -32.73
N PRO A 304 -2.10 -46.39 -33.57
CA PRO A 304 -3.36 -46.92 -33.09
C PRO A 304 -3.20 -48.39 -32.70
N GLY A 305 -3.14 -48.66 -31.39
CA GLY A 305 -3.28 -49.99 -30.82
C GLY A 305 -4.76 -50.38 -30.72
N THR A 306 -5.11 -51.41 -31.47
CA THR A 306 -6.34 -52.22 -31.49
C THR A 306 -7.26 -52.14 -30.26
N THR A 307 -8.52 -51.82 -30.55
CA THR A 307 -9.71 -52.01 -29.73
C THR A 307 -9.90 -53.47 -29.33
N ASP A 308 -10.03 -53.74 -28.04
CA ASP A 308 -10.89 -54.82 -27.55
C ASP A 308 -11.48 -54.52 -26.15
N ASN A 309 -12.79 -54.70 -26.08
CA ASN A 309 -13.65 -54.91 -24.90
C ASN A 309 -13.97 -53.73 -23.96
N MET A 310 -15.18 -53.20 -24.20
CA MET A 310 -15.93 -52.30 -23.31
C MET A 310 -16.41 -53.04 -22.04
N THR A 311 -15.91 -52.59 -20.90
CA THR A 311 -16.59 -52.62 -19.60
C THR A 311 -16.57 -51.21 -19.03
N LEU A 312 -17.60 -50.85 -18.25
CA LEU A 312 -17.92 -49.47 -17.82
C LEU A 312 -16.69 -48.68 -17.33
N PRO A 313 -16.57 -47.37 -17.66
CA PRO A 313 -15.40 -46.59 -17.31
C PRO A 313 -15.34 -46.36 -15.80
N ASP A 314 -14.51 -47.14 -15.12
CA ASP A 314 -13.76 -46.63 -13.97
C ASP A 314 -13.13 -45.32 -14.44
N THR A 315 -13.31 -44.25 -13.66
CA THR A 315 -12.62 -42.98 -13.91
C THR A 315 -11.15 -43.30 -14.12
N PRO A 316 -10.58 -43.04 -15.31
CA PRO A 316 -9.19 -43.40 -15.53
C PRO A 316 -8.38 -42.63 -14.49
N GLU A 317 -7.74 -43.35 -13.57
CA GLU A 317 -6.50 -42.86 -12.98
C GLU A 317 -5.57 -42.67 -14.16
N VAL A 318 -5.60 -41.45 -14.71
CA VAL A 318 -4.71 -41.03 -15.79
C VAL A 318 -3.33 -41.00 -15.15
N THR A 319 -2.64 -42.14 -15.16
CA THR A 319 -1.20 -42.20 -14.98
C THR A 319 -0.63 -41.20 -15.97
N LEU A 320 -0.16 -40.06 -15.45
CA LEU A 320 0.55 -39.03 -16.18
C LEU A 320 1.61 -39.75 -17.01
N ARG A 321 1.40 -39.83 -18.33
CA ARG A 321 2.47 -40.29 -19.23
C ARG A 321 3.53 -39.21 -19.10
N ALA A 322 4.59 -39.53 -18.34
CA ALA A 322 5.63 -38.61 -17.99
C ALA A 322 6.11 -37.92 -19.27
N LEU A 323 5.96 -36.59 -19.31
CA LEU A 323 6.56 -35.75 -20.33
C LEU A 323 8.03 -36.20 -20.53
N PRO A 324 8.56 -36.18 -21.77
CA PRO A 324 9.99 -36.39 -21.97
C PRO A 324 10.77 -35.52 -20.98
N PRO A 325 11.71 -36.09 -20.20
CA PRO A 325 12.40 -35.37 -19.11
C PRO A 325 12.99 -34.02 -19.55
N GLU A 326 13.39 -33.95 -20.82
CA GLU A 326 13.92 -32.76 -21.48
C GLU A 326 12.89 -31.61 -21.55
N VAL A 327 11.62 -31.91 -21.88
CA VAL A 327 10.58 -30.89 -22.08
C VAL A 327 10.07 -30.35 -20.74
N THR A 328 9.90 -31.22 -19.74
CA THR A 328 9.60 -30.78 -18.37
C THR A 328 10.70 -29.90 -17.83
N MET A 329 11.96 -30.30 -18.01
CA MET A 329 13.11 -29.51 -17.58
C MET A 329 13.09 -28.11 -18.24
N ILE A 330 12.89 -28.02 -19.56
CA ILE A 330 12.83 -26.73 -20.27
C ILE A 330 11.68 -25.85 -19.72
N ILE A 331 10.48 -26.39 -19.58
CA ILE A 331 9.32 -25.63 -19.09
C ILE A 331 9.57 -25.12 -17.66
N LYS A 332 10.12 -25.95 -16.77
CA LYS A 332 10.48 -25.56 -15.40
C LYS A 332 11.46 -24.38 -15.41
N TRP A 333 12.53 -24.46 -16.20
CA TRP A 333 13.52 -23.38 -16.31
C TRP A 333 12.96 -22.10 -16.92
N VAL A 334 12.06 -22.21 -17.90
CA VAL A 334 11.37 -21.04 -18.48
C VAL A 334 10.50 -20.36 -17.43
N VAL A 335 9.72 -21.10 -16.64
CA VAL A 335 8.89 -20.54 -15.57
C VAL A 335 9.74 -19.84 -14.52
N ILE A 336 10.84 -20.47 -14.09
CA ILE A 336 11.80 -19.87 -13.15
C ILE A 336 12.42 -18.60 -13.75
N ALA A 337 12.86 -18.63 -15.01
CA ALA A 337 13.45 -17.48 -15.69
C ALA A 337 12.47 -16.31 -15.82
N VAL A 338 11.20 -16.59 -16.16
CA VAL A 338 10.13 -15.58 -16.21
C VAL A 338 9.88 -14.98 -14.83
N LEU A 339 9.81 -15.82 -13.78
CA LEU A 339 9.62 -15.35 -12.41
C LEU A 339 10.77 -14.42 -11.98
N VAL A 340 12.02 -14.82 -12.24
CA VAL A 340 13.21 -14.00 -12.00
C VAL A 340 13.17 -12.69 -12.80
N ALA A 341 12.78 -12.74 -14.08
CA ALA A 341 12.69 -11.55 -14.92
C ALA A 341 11.63 -10.55 -14.42
N VAL A 342 10.45 -11.03 -14.02
CA VAL A 342 9.38 -10.20 -13.42
C VAL A 342 9.88 -9.54 -12.14
N VAL A 343 10.57 -10.29 -11.30
CA VAL A 343 11.14 -9.79 -10.04
C VAL A 343 12.18 -8.70 -10.30
N VAL A 344 13.13 -8.94 -11.21
CA VAL A 344 14.14 -7.94 -11.62
C VAL A 344 13.47 -6.70 -12.18
N PHE A 345 12.43 -6.85 -13.02
CA PHE A 345 11.66 -5.75 -13.57
C PHE A 345 10.96 -4.92 -12.47
N LEU A 346 10.31 -5.59 -11.50
CA LEU A 346 9.65 -4.91 -10.38
C LEU A 346 10.65 -4.17 -9.48
N LEU A 347 11.80 -4.77 -9.20
CA LEU A 347 12.90 -4.14 -8.45
C LEU A 347 13.44 -2.91 -9.20
N ALA A 348 13.73 -3.05 -10.49
CA ALA A 348 14.22 -1.95 -11.33
C ALA A 348 13.23 -0.79 -11.40
N ARG A 349 11.93 -1.10 -11.57
CA ARG A 349 10.84 -0.11 -11.62
C ARG A 349 10.60 0.56 -10.27
N ALA A 350 10.75 -0.17 -9.16
CA ALA A 350 10.65 0.42 -7.82
C ALA A 350 11.78 1.44 -7.58
N ILE A 351 13.01 1.12 -8.00
CA ILE A 351 14.17 1.99 -7.86
C ILE A 351 14.05 3.22 -8.77
N SER A 352 13.63 3.05 -10.04
CA SER A 352 13.51 4.19 -10.97
C SER A 352 12.49 5.22 -10.48
N ARG A 353 11.31 4.76 -10.04
CA ARG A 353 10.24 5.64 -9.54
C ARG A 353 10.64 6.43 -8.30
N ALA A 354 11.56 5.90 -7.47
CA ALA A 354 12.02 6.56 -6.26
C ALA A 354 12.97 7.73 -6.58
N ARG A 355 13.81 7.60 -7.60
CA ARG A 355 14.73 8.68 -8.01
C ARG A 355 13.99 9.80 -8.73
N ASP A 356 12.96 9.47 -9.51
CA ASP A 356 12.10 10.46 -10.17
C ASP A 356 11.33 11.33 -9.16
N ARG A 357 10.97 10.78 -7.99
CA ARG A 357 10.36 11.55 -6.90
C ARG A 357 11.34 12.55 -6.31
N ARG A 358 12.59 12.14 -6.05
CA ARG A 358 13.61 13.06 -5.51
C ARG A 358 13.98 14.19 -6.45
N HIS A 359 14.01 13.94 -7.76
CA HIS A 359 14.22 15.01 -8.74
C HIS A 359 13.06 16.02 -8.81
N ARG A 360 11.87 15.65 -8.33
CA ARG A 360 10.73 16.55 -8.17
C ARG A 360 10.65 17.20 -6.79
N GLU A 361 11.25 16.58 -5.78
CA GLU A 361 11.30 17.09 -4.39
C GLU A 361 12.37 18.18 -4.17
N ASP A 362 13.32 18.36 -5.12
CA ASP A 362 14.25 19.52 -5.13
C ASP A 362 13.57 20.81 -5.62
N ILE A 363 12.27 20.72 -5.93
CA ILE A 363 11.37 21.86 -6.09
C ILE A 363 10.54 21.87 -4.80
N ASP A 364 10.75 22.88 -3.96
CA ASP A 364 10.02 23.18 -2.72
C ASP A 364 8.52 23.47 -3.01
N GLU A 365 7.80 22.51 -3.57
CA GLU A 365 6.35 22.54 -3.65
C GLU A 365 5.82 21.94 -2.35
N VAL A 366 5.48 22.84 -1.42
CA VAL A 366 4.65 22.61 -0.24
C VAL A 366 3.34 21.96 -0.69
N HIS A 367 3.38 20.65 -0.88
CA HIS A 367 2.19 19.85 -1.10
C HIS A 367 1.58 19.59 0.27
N GLU A 368 0.68 20.49 0.68
CA GLU A 368 -0.42 20.08 1.55
C GLU A 368 -1.16 18.96 0.82
N SER A 369 -0.83 17.73 1.22
CA SER A 369 -1.47 16.52 0.76
C SER A 369 -2.95 16.57 1.16
N LEU A 370 -3.80 17.08 0.27
CA LEU A 370 -5.27 17.03 0.33
C LEU A 370 -5.87 15.60 0.35
N TRP A 371 -5.03 14.57 0.48
CA TRP A 371 -5.45 13.18 0.68
C TRP A 371 -5.85 12.96 2.14
N SER A 372 -7.03 13.44 2.53
CA SER A 372 -7.68 13.04 3.77
C SER A 372 -8.38 11.69 3.56
N TRP A 373 -8.17 10.73 4.45
CA TRP A 373 -8.93 9.47 4.45
C TRP A 373 -10.43 9.68 4.70
N GLN A 374 -10.82 10.86 5.21
CA GLN A 374 -12.20 11.30 5.28
C GLN A 374 -12.79 11.54 3.89
N GLY A 375 -12.06 12.19 2.97
CA GLY A 375 -12.50 12.40 1.59
C GLY A 375 -12.69 11.11 0.79
N LEU A 376 -11.86 10.08 1.03
CA LEU A 376 -12.03 8.78 0.35
C LEU A 376 -13.27 8.03 0.84
N GLY A 377 -13.61 8.15 2.13
CA GLY A 377 -14.88 7.61 2.66
C GLY A 377 -16.11 8.30 2.06
N ASP A 378 -16.03 9.62 1.90
CA ASP A 378 -17.09 10.41 1.28
C ASP A 378 -17.20 10.14 -0.23
N ASP A 379 -16.09 9.97 -0.94
CA ASP A 379 -16.04 9.58 -2.35
C ASP A 379 -16.55 8.15 -2.57
N LEU A 380 -16.23 7.20 -1.67
CA LEU A 380 -16.75 5.84 -1.75
C LEU A 380 -18.27 5.80 -1.49
N ARG A 381 -18.74 6.62 -0.53
CA ARG A 381 -20.18 6.82 -0.28
C ARG A 381 -20.88 7.48 -1.45
N LEU A 382 -20.24 8.45 -2.11
CA LEU A 382 -20.74 9.08 -3.34
C LEU A 382 -20.77 8.08 -4.50
N LEU A 383 -19.76 7.23 -4.65
CA LEU A 383 -19.70 6.21 -5.71
C LEU A 383 -20.76 5.12 -5.48
N LEU A 384 -20.92 4.64 -4.25
CA LEU A 384 -22.00 3.74 -3.85
C LEU A 384 -23.39 4.39 -3.99
N GLY A 385 -23.49 5.68 -3.66
CA GLY A 385 -24.69 6.49 -3.85
C GLY A 385 -25.08 6.63 -5.32
N MET A 386 -24.11 6.96 -6.18
CA MET A 386 -24.26 7.05 -7.64
C MET A 386 -24.63 5.70 -8.25
N MET A 387 -24.07 4.60 -7.75
CA MET A 387 -24.41 3.24 -8.20
C MET A 387 -25.86 2.89 -7.81
N LYS A 388 -26.29 3.27 -6.60
CA LYS A 388 -27.70 3.14 -6.13
C LYS A 388 -28.67 4.02 -6.94
N GLN A 389 -28.20 5.18 -7.39
CA GLN A 389 -28.96 6.13 -8.20
C GLN A 389 -29.07 5.68 -9.66
N LYS A 390 -28.08 4.95 -10.19
CA LYS A 390 -28.11 4.34 -11.53
C LYS A 390 -29.24 3.30 -11.70
N PHE A 391 -29.69 2.69 -10.60
CA PHE A 391 -30.83 1.76 -10.56
C PHE A 391 -32.19 2.45 -10.33
N ARG A 392 -32.23 3.77 -10.08
CA ARG A 392 -33.47 4.54 -10.00
C ARG A 392 -33.50 5.57 -11.14
N ARG A 393 -34.16 5.22 -12.25
CA ARG A 393 -34.54 6.20 -13.27
C ARG A 393 -35.45 7.26 -12.61
N LYS A 394 -34.93 8.47 -12.42
CA LYS A 394 -35.72 9.68 -12.17
C LYS A 394 -35.27 10.78 -13.14
N PRO A 395 -36.21 11.65 -13.56
CA PRO A 395 -36.02 12.61 -14.65
C PRO A 395 -35.01 13.69 -14.28
N ALA A 396 -34.52 14.40 -15.30
CA ALA A 396 -33.45 15.40 -15.25
C ALA A 396 -33.57 16.36 -14.04
N PRO A 397 -32.45 16.68 -13.36
CA PRO A 397 -32.49 17.62 -12.26
C PRO A 397 -32.80 19.03 -12.77
N ALA A 398 -33.89 19.59 -12.28
CA ALA A 398 -34.17 21.02 -12.37
C ALA A 398 -33.02 21.79 -11.69
N ALA A 399 -32.62 22.90 -12.32
CA ALA A 399 -31.58 23.80 -11.84
C ALA A 399 -31.80 24.17 -10.36
N VAL A 400 -30.76 24.01 -9.56
CA VAL A 400 -30.72 24.41 -8.15
C VAL A 400 -31.01 25.92 -8.07
N LYS A 401 -32.22 26.27 -7.62
CA LYS A 401 -32.56 27.64 -7.23
C LYS A 401 -31.91 27.91 -5.87
N ILE A 402 -30.74 28.55 -5.88
CA ILE A 402 -30.18 29.15 -4.66
C ILE A 402 -31.11 30.33 -4.30
N PRO A 403 -31.62 30.43 -3.05
CA PRO A 403 -32.39 31.58 -2.62
C PRO A 403 -31.46 32.78 -2.59
N LEU A 404 -31.55 33.64 -3.62
CA LEU A 404 -31.02 34.99 -3.53
C LEU A 404 -31.91 35.73 -2.54
N GLY A 405 -31.36 36.03 -1.36
CA GLY A 405 -31.88 37.16 -0.58
C GLY A 405 -31.66 38.41 -1.42
N ASP A 406 -32.73 39.07 -1.83
CA ASP A 406 -32.71 40.27 -2.66
C ASP A 406 -32.34 41.53 -1.85
N ASP A 407 -31.54 41.34 -0.79
CA ASP A 407 -31.12 42.42 0.09
C ASP A 407 -29.95 43.17 -0.55
N VAL A 408 -30.29 44.17 -1.35
CA VAL A 408 -29.39 45.07 -2.10
C VAL A 408 -28.42 45.82 -1.16
N SER A 409 -28.68 45.80 0.14
CA SER A 409 -27.99 46.56 1.18
C SER A 409 -26.83 45.80 1.84
N LYS A 410 -26.70 44.49 1.62
CA LYS A 410 -25.70 43.68 2.30
C LYS A 410 -24.32 43.82 1.63
N ARG A 411 -23.32 44.27 2.39
CA ARG A 411 -21.90 44.25 1.99
C ARG A 411 -21.47 42.80 1.76
N LEU A 412 -21.04 42.47 0.55
CA LEU A 412 -20.59 41.12 0.17
C LEU A 412 -19.08 40.99 0.35
N ASP A 413 -18.62 39.82 0.78
CA ASP A 413 -17.20 39.48 0.75
C ASP A 413 -16.74 39.22 -0.70
N VAL A 414 -15.44 39.37 -0.99
CA VAL A 414 -14.85 39.18 -2.33
C VAL A 414 -15.20 37.80 -2.92
N ARG A 415 -15.23 36.75 -2.08
CA ARG A 415 -15.60 35.40 -2.49
C ARG A 415 -17.08 35.30 -2.85
N GLU A 416 -17.93 36.03 -2.15
CA GLU A 416 -19.37 36.09 -2.41
C GLU A 416 -19.63 36.87 -3.71
N ILE A 417 -18.99 38.02 -3.90
CA ILE A 417 -19.06 38.82 -5.12
C ILE A 417 -18.75 37.96 -6.36
N TYR A 418 -17.64 37.22 -6.35
CA TYR A 418 -17.26 36.39 -7.49
C TYR A 418 -18.19 35.19 -7.72
N ARG A 419 -18.83 34.65 -6.67
CA ARG A 419 -19.87 33.61 -6.81
C ARG A 419 -21.15 34.19 -7.42
N HIS A 420 -21.55 35.39 -6.99
CA HIS A 420 -22.70 36.08 -7.54
C HIS A 420 -22.46 36.46 -9.02
N LEU A 421 -21.24 36.87 -9.37
CA LEU A 421 -20.83 37.09 -10.76
C LEU A 421 -21.02 35.84 -11.63
N GLN A 422 -20.50 34.69 -11.19
CA GLN A 422 -20.67 33.41 -11.90
C GLN A 422 -22.15 33.01 -12.00
N SER A 423 -22.94 33.26 -10.96
CA SER A 423 -24.37 32.95 -10.95
C SER A 423 -25.16 33.81 -11.95
N GLU A 424 -24.94 35.13 -11.97
CA GLU A 424 -25.64 36.03 -12.90
C GLU A 424 -25.17 35.82 -14.35
N ALA A 425 -23.88 35.54 -14.57
CA ALA A 425 -23.38 35.18 -15.88
C ALA A 425 -23.96 33.85 -16.40
N ALA A 426 -24.09 32.83 -15.52
CA ALA A 426 -24.75 31.57 -15.87
C ALA A 426 -26.23 31.76 -16.21
N ARG A 427 -26.94 32.64 -15.49
CA ARG A 427 -28.33 33.02 -15.81
C ARG A 427 -28.44 33.77 -17.15
N SER A 428 -27.38 34.46 -17.55
CA SER A 428 -27.29 35.17 -18.82
C SER A 428 -26.77 34.29 -19.97
N GLY A 429 -26.73 32.95 -19.79
CA GLY A 429 -26.31 32.00 -20.82
C GLY A 429 -24.79 31.80 -20.94
N MET A 430 -23.99 32.37 -20.03
CA MET A 430 -22.52 32.29 -20.04
C MET A 430 -21.97 31.57 -18.79
N PRO A 431 -22.29 30.28 -18.57
CA PRO A 431 -21.77 29.54 -17.41
C PRO A 431 -20.27 29.26 -17.56
N ARG A 432 -19.55 29.18 -16.44
CA ARG A 432 -18.13 28.79 -16.39
C ARG A 432 -17.95 27.28 -16.64
N HIS A 433 -16.94 26.89 -17.42
CA HIS A 433 -16.58 25.48 -17.58
C HIS A 433 -15.76 24.97 -16.39
N GLY A 434 -15.89 23.68 -16.07
CA GLY A 434 -15.21 23.09 -14.90
C GLY A 434 -13.67 23.13 -14.95
N TYR A 435 -13.09 23.22 -16.14
CA TYR A 435 -11.64 23.29 -16.35
C TYR A 435 -11.10 24.72 -16.50
N GLU A 436 -11.97 25.73 -16.60
CA GLU A 436 -11.52 27.12 -16.79
C GLU A 436 -11.05 27.73 -15.47
N THR A 437 -9.91 28.41 -15.49
CA THR A 437 -9.46 29.28 -14.40
C THR A 437 -10.29 30.55 -14.30
N ALA A 438 -10.18 31.29 -13.19
CA ALA A 438 -10.91 32.55 -13.03
C ALA A 438 -10.54 33.59 -14.13
N ARG A 439 -9.25 33.66 -14.49
CA ARG A 439 -8.76 34.55 -15.56
C ARG A 439 -9.27 34.13 -16.94
N GLU A 440 -9.26 32.84 -17.25
CA GLU A 440 -9.78 32.30 -18.52
C GLU A 440 -11.28 32.54 -18.66
N TYR A 441 -12.04 32.34 -17.57
CA TYR A 441 -13.48 32.61 -17.56
C TYR A 441 -13.77 34.09 -17.82
N THR A 442 -13.02 34.99 -17.18
CA THR A 442 -13.14 36.43 -17.39
C THR A 442 -12.78 36.85 -18.81
N LEU A 443 -11.76 36.25 -19.42
CA LEU A 443 -11.42 36.48 -20.83
C LEU A 443 -12.62 36.16 -21.75
N ARG A 444 -13.31 35.05 -21.49
CA ARG A 444 -14.49 34.65 -22.25
C ARG A 444 -15.69 35.57 -21.99
N LEU A 445 -15.89 36.02 -20.75
CA LEU A 445 -16.96 36.97 -20.43
C LEU A 445 -16.77 38.32 -21.13
N ARG A 446 -15.53 38.80 -21.28
CA ARG A 446 -15.23 40.05 -21.99
C ARG A 446 -15.69 40.04 -23.45
N LEU A 447 -15.61 38.89 -24.11
CA LEU A 447 -16.08 38.74 -25.50
C LEU A 447 -17.60 38.92 -25.64
N GLY A 448 -18.37 38.70 -24.56
CA GLY A 448 -19.82 38.92 -24.53
C GLY A 448 -20.25 40.26 -23.91
N LEU A 449 -19.34 40.99 -23.26
CA LEU A 449 -19.60 42.21 -22.48
C LEU A 449 -18.50 43.26 -22.74
N THR A 450 -18.48 43.80 -23.96
CA THR A 450 -17.41 44.68 -24.47
C THR A 450 -17.21 45.95 -23.61
N ASP A 451 -18.26 46.48 -22.99
CA ASP A 451 -18.19 47.71 -22.18
C ASP A 451 -17.80 47.49 -20.70
N SER A 452 -17.50 46.25 -20.29
CA SER A 452 -17.28 45.88 -18.87
C SER A 452 -15.90 45.30 -18.56
N ASP A 453 -14.95 45.44 -19.48
CA ASP A 453 -13.66 44.76 -19.43
C ASP A 453 -12.87 45.08 -18.15
N GLU A 454 -12.75 46.36 -17.83
CA GLU A 454 -11.99 46.83 -16.67
C GLU A 454 -12.60 46.36 -15.33
N HIS A 455 -13.92 46.47 -15.21
CA HIS A 455 -14.68 46.05 -14.04
C HIS A 455 -14.60 44.53 -13.79
N LEU A 456 -14.66 43.71 -14.85
CA LEU A 456 -14.52 42.26 -14.75
C LEU A 456 -13.09 41.86 -14.37
N ARG A 457 -12.08 42.56 -14.91
CA ARG A 457 -10.68 42.35 -14.54
C ARG A 457 -10.45 42.60 -13.06
N GLU A 458 -10.92 43.74 -12.55
CA GLU A 458 -10.70 44.19 -11.18
C GLU A 458 -11.25 43.19 -10.15
N ILE A 459 -12.49 42.73 -10.31
CA ILE A 459 -13.08 41.71 -9.41
C ILE A 459 -12.32 40.38 -9.50
N THR A 460 -11.88 39.99 -10.70
CA THR A 460 -11.19 38.70 -10.91
C THR A 460 -9.80 38.70 -10.31
N GLU A 461 -9.08 39.82 -10.42
CA GLU A 461 -7.76 40.02 -9.81
C GLU A 461 -7.88 40.04 -8.28
N LEU A 462 -8.81 40.82 -7.73
CA LEU A 462 -9.05 40.86 -6.30
C LEU A 462 -9.45 39.48 -5.74
N TYR A 463 -10.26 38.72 -6.48
CA TYR A 463 -10.58 37.34 -6.12
C TYR A 463 -9.36 36.42 -6.17
N GLY A 464 -8.50 36.58 -7.18
CA GLY A 464 -7.25 35.85 -7.31
C GLY A 464 -6.34 36.10 -6.11
N ASP A 465 -6.18 37.36 -5.73
CA ASP A 465 -5.34 37.79 -4.62
C ASP A 465 -5.87 37.27 -3.27
N VAL A 466 -7.18 37.27 -3.04
CA VAL A 466 -7.79 36.77 -1.79
C VAL A 466 -7.87 35.24 -1.73
N ARG A 467 -7.89 34.56 -2.89
CA ARG A 467 -8.00 33.09 -2.95
C ARG A 467 -6.64 32.41 -2.98
N TYR A 468 -5.68 32.98 -3.68
CA TYR A 468 -4.36 32.40 -3.93
C TYR A 468 -3.22 33.21 -3.30
N GLY A 469 -3.46 34.47 -2.91
CA GLY A 469 -2.56 35.22 -2.05
C GLY A 469 -2.97 35.08 -0.59
N GLU A 470 -1.99 35.10 0.31
CA GLU A 470 -2.20 35.16 1.77
C GLU A 470 -2.57 36.58 2.25
N ILE A 471 -3.28 37.35 1.41
CA ILE A 471 -3.54 38.78 1.65
C ILE A 471 -5.02 38.95 1.96
N ILE A 472 -5.32 39.51 3.14
CA ILE A 472 -6.66 39.99 3.48
C ILE A 472 -6.87 41.30 2.71
N ALA A 473 -7.87 41.35 1.84
CA ALA A 473 -8.17 42.57 1.08
C ALA A 473 -8.54 43.71 2.06
N PRO A 474 -7.94 44.90 1.91
CA PRO A 474 -8.28 46.04 2.75
C PRO A 474 -9.73 46.48 2.50
N GLU A 475 -10.41 46.94 3.54
CA GLU A 475 -11.86 47.20 3.53
C GLU A 475 -12.31 48.14 2.41
N ASN A 476 -11.51 49.14 2.07
CA ASN A 476 -11.77 50.07 0.96
C ASN A 476 -11.88 49.35 -0.40
N ARG A 477 -10.98 48.40 -0.69
CA ARG A 477 -10.99 47.61 -1.93
C ARG A 477 -12.22 46.70 -2.01
N VAL A 478 -12.69 46.19 -0.87
CA VAL A 478 -13.92 45.38 -0.80
C VAL A 478 -15.14 46.25 -1.09
N ASP A 479 -15.15 47.50 -0.61
CA ASP A 479 -16.24 48.45 -0.87
C ASP A 479 -16.28 48.87 -2.35
N ASP A 480 -15.12 49.15 -2.93
CA ASP A 480 -14.98 49.44 -4.36
C ASP A 480 -15.48 48.25 -5.21
N ALA A 481 -15.08 47.02 -4.87
CA ALA A 481 -15.56 45.82 -5.54
C ALA A 481 -17.08 45.61 -5.43
N ASN A 482 -17.70 46.02 -4.31
CA ASN A 482 -19.15 45.99 -4.15
C ASN A 482 -19.86 47.05 -5.02
N VAL A 483 -19.23 48.20 -5.27
CA VAL A 483 -19.73 49.20 -6.23
C VAL A 483 -19.66 48.64 -7.65
N VAL A 484 -18.49 48.12 -8.03
CA VAL A 484 -18.23 47.52 -9.35
C VAL A 484 -19.19 46.36 -9.64
N TRP A 485 -19.43 45.51 -8.64
CA TRP A 485 -20.37 44.40 -8.72
C TRP A 485 -21.80 44.86 -9.01
N ARG A 486 -22.28 45.93 -8.34
CA ARG A 486 -23.63 46.46 -8.57
C ARG A 486 -23.80 46.95 -10.01
N THR A 487 -22.77 47.57 -10.58
CA THR A 487 -22.75 47.99 -11.99
C THR A 487 -22.81 46.77 -12.93
N LEU A 488 -21.98 45.76 -12.69
CA LEU A 488 -21.97 44.50 -13.47
C LEU A 488 -23.31 43.77 -13.40
N ARG A 489 -23.92 43.66 -12.21
CA ARG A 489 -25.25 43.05 -12.01
C ARG A 489 -26.31 43.76 -12.86
N GLY A 490 -26.27 45.10 -12.93
CA GLY A 490 -27.17 45.87 -13.80
C GLY A 490 -27.00 45.54 -15.28
N MET A 491 -25.77 45.30 -15.74
CA MET A 491 -25.49 44.96 -17.14
C MET A 491 -25.95 43.53 -17.50
N PHE A 492 -25.72 42.56 -16.60
CA PHE A 492 -26.27 41.20 -16.78
C PHE A 492 -27.80 41.17 -16.78
N ARG A 493 -28.47 42.04 -16.02
CA ARG A 493 -29.92 42.21 -16.08
C ARG A 493 -30.39 42.76 -17.42
N ARG A 494 -29.77 43.84 -17.91
CA ARG A 494 -30.06 44.41 -19.24
C ARG A 494 -29.89 43.40 -20.37
N LEU A 495 -28.85 42.57 -20.32
CA LEU A 495 -28.64 41.49 -21.30
C LEU A 495 -29.77 40.46 -21.31
N ARG A 496 -30.50 40.30 -20.20
CA ARG A 496 -31.68 39.42 -20.08
C ARG A 496 -33.00 40.12 -20.39
N GLY A 497 -33.00 41.45 -20.60
CA GLY A 497 -34.22 42.24 -20.76
C GLY A 497 -34.96 42.55 -19.45
N GLU A 498 -34.27 42.46 -18.30
CA GLU A 498 -34.71 42.92 -16.97
C GLU A 498 -34.12 44.31 -16.67
#